data_AF-A0A7W8A4D4-F1
#
_entry.id   AF-A0A7W8A4D4-F1
#
_cell.length_a   1.000
_cell.length_b   1.000
_cell.length_c   1.000
_cell.angle_alpha   90.00
_cell.angle_beta   90.00
_cell.angle_gamma   90.00
#
_symmetry.space_group_name_H-M   'P 1'
#
loop_
_entity.id
_entity.type
_entity.pdbx_description
1 polymer ?
#
loop_
_entity_poly.entity_id
_entity_poly.type
_entity_poly.pdbx_seq_one_letter_code
_entity_poly.pdbx_strand_id
1 'polypeptide(L)'
;MNVRRAGAHEAEAVAELIATAFAELKVVRYLVPEPERRQRVMAANFRIFAEHGMMEHHHAALGTTPAYLEAGSARALYARHGYEVRQPFAMRDGTLFWPMWRAAP
;
A
#
# COMPACT_ATOMS: atom_id res chain seq x y z
N MET A 1 -21.44 9.51 -11.92
CA MET A 1 -20.07 9.07 -11.56
C MET A 1 -19.78 7.78 -12.31
N ASN A 2 -18.76 7.76 -13.17
CA ASN A 2 -18.38 6.57 -13.95
C ASN A 2 -17.07 6.02 -13.36
N VAL A 3 -17.05 4.72 -13.03
CA VAL A 3 -15.88 4.03 -12.48
C VAL A 3 -15.36 3.07 -13.54
N ARG A 4 -14.08 3.20 -13.90
CA ARG A 4 -13.37 2.34 -14.85
C ARG A 4 -12.01 1.95 -14.30
N ARG A 5 -11.38 0.92 -14.91
CA ARG A 5 -9.98 0.59 -14.62
C ARG A 5 -9.06 1.72 -15.10
N ALA A 6 -8.06 2.05 -14.28
CA ALA A 6 -7.00 2.99 -14.63
C ALA A 6 -5.91 2.29 -15.46
N GLY A 7 -5.39 2.98 -16.48
CA GLY A 7 -4.24 2.52 -17.27
C GLY A 7 -2.91 2.96 -16.66
N ALA A 8 -1.81 2.32 -17.04
CA ALA A 8 -0.48 2.57 -16.47
C ALA A 8 -0.01 4.04 -16.58
N HIS A 9 -0.44 4.77 -17.61
CA HIS A 9 -0.13 6.20 -17.76
C HIS A 9 -0.81 7.09 -16.70
N GLU A 10 -1.81 6.59 -15.99
CA GLU A 10 -2.53 7.29 -14.93
C GLU A 10 -1.91 7.04 -13.55
N ALA A 11 -0.87 6.20 -13.46
CA ALA A 11 -0.26 5.79 -12.19
C ALA A 11 0.29 6.98 -11.40
N GLU A 12 0.90 7.94 -12.09
CA GLU A 12 1.43 9.16 -11.47
C GLU A 12 0.30 10.01 -10.86
N ALA A 13 -0.74 10.30 -11.63
CA ALA A 13 -1.88 11.09 -11.15
C ALA A 13 -2.62 10.40 -9.99
N VAL A 14 -2.77 9.07 -10.04
CA VAL A 14 -3.39 8.29 -8.96
C VAL A 14 -2.52 8.31 -7.70
N ALA A 15 -1.20 8.17 -7.85
CA ALA A 15 -0.27 8.22 -6.73
C ALA A 15 -0.26 9.58 -6.04
N GLU A 16 -0.29 10.68 -6.80
CA GLU A 16 -0.39 12.03 -6.27
C GLU A 16 -1.70 12.25 -5.52
N LEU A 17 -2.81 11.75 -6.05
CA LEU A 17 -4.12 11.83 -5.39
C LEU A 17 -4.11 11.09 -4.06
N ILE A 18 -3.59 9.85 -4.03
CA ILE A 18 -3.49 9.05 -2.80
C ILE A 18 -2.55 9.72 -1.81
N ALA A 19 -1.39 10.20 -2.25
CA ALA A 19 -0.43 10.90 -1.41
C ALA A 19 -1.05 12.13 -0.74
N THR A 20 -1.79 12.94 -1.51
CA THR A 20 -2.51 14.10 -1.00
C THR A 20 -3.54 13.72 0.05
N ALA A 21 -4.34 12.69 -0.21
CA ALA A 21 -5.35 12.23 0.73
C ALA A 21 -4.74 11.69 2.04
N PHE A 22 -3.52 11.16 2.00
CA PHE A 22 -2.89 10.45 3.12
C PHE A 22 -1.83 11.28 3.85
N ALA A 23 -1.43 12.44 3.31
CA ALA A 23 -0.33 13.28 3.81
C ALA A 23 -0.46 13.67 5.30
N GLU A 24 -1.69 13.78 5.79
CA GLU A 24 -1.99 14.23 7.17
C GLU A 24 -2.18 13.08 8.17
N LEU A 25 -2.13 11.82 7.72
CA LEU A 25 -2.26 10.68 8.62
C LEU A 25 -1.09 10.63 9.61
N LYS A 26 -1.37 10.30 10.88
CA LYS A 26 -0.36 10.17 11.95
C LYS A 26 0.78 9.22 11.55
N VAL A 27 0.45 8.10 10.91
CA VAL A 27 1.43 7.14 10.40
C VAL A 27 2.36 7.74 9.34
N VAL A 28 1.83 8.59 8.46
CA VAL A 28 2.63 9.24 7.41
C VAL A 28 3.54 10.31 8.03
N ARG A 29 3.04 11.07 9.01
CA ARG A 29 3.85 12.01 9.79
C ARG A 29 4.96 11.33 10.59
N TYR A 30 4.72 10.10 11.05
CA TYR A 30 5.72 9.28 11.74
C TYR A 30 6.79 8.77 10.77
N LEU A 31 6.39 8.27 9.59
CA LEU A 31 7.31 7.71 8.59
C LEU A 31 8.13 8.79 7.87
N VAL A 32 7.52 9.95 7.59
CA VAL A 32 8.17 11.09 6.94
C VAL A 32 7.90 12.36 7.76
N PRO A 33 8.71 12.60 8.81
CA PRO A 33 8.53 13.73 9.72
C PRO A 33 8.62 15.08 9.04
N GLU A 34 9.49 15.23 8.03
CA GLU A 34 9.78 16.49 7.34
C GLU A 34 8.58 16.96 6.49
N PRO A 35 7.85 18.01 6.92
CA PRO A 35 6.63 18.43 6.23
C PRO A 35 6.89 18.88 4.79
N GLU A 36 8.04 19.51 4.52
CA GLU A 36 8.44 19.98 3.18
C GLU A 36 8.83 18.86 2.20
N ARG A 37 9.01 17.62 2.70
CA ARG A 37 9.37 16.44 1.88
C ARG A 37 8.24 15.43 1.76
N ARG A 38 7.36 15.37 2.76
CA ARG A 38 6.31 14.34 2.91
C ARG A 38 5.49 14.11 1.66
N GLN A 39 4.95 15.15 1.03
CA GLN A 39 4.11 14.99 -0.16
C GLN A 39 4.86 14.28 -1.29
N ARG A 40 6.09 14.71 -1.59
CA ARG A 40 6.91 14.13 -2.67
C ARG A 40 7.31 12.69 -2.36
N VAL A 41 7.71 12.40 -1.13
CA VAL A 41 8.09 11.05 -0.70
C VAL A 41 6.88 10.11 -0.76
N MET A 42 5.72 10.56 -0.30
CA MET A 42 4.50 9.76 -0.35
C MET A 42 4.00 9.55 -1.78
N ALA A 43 4.05 10.55 -2.64
CA ALA A 43 3.72 10.41 -4.06
C ALA A 43 4.63 9.39 -4.75
N ALA A 44 5.96 9.45 -4.52
CA ALA A 44 6.89 8.47 -5.06
C ALA A 44 6.61 7.05 -4.54
N ASN A 45 6.34 6.90 -3.24
CA ASN A 45 5.97 5.62 -2.64
C ASN A 45 4.67 5.05 -3.23
N PHE A 46 3.61 5.86 -3.34
CA PHE A 46 2.34 5.42 -3.93
C PHE A 46 2.42 5.20 -5.44
N ARG A 47 3.36 5.85 -6.13
CA ARG A 47 3.63 5.60 -7.55
C ARG A 47 4.14 4.19 -7.76
N ILE A 48 5.05 3.72 -6.89
CA ILE A 48 5.49 2.32 -6.91
C ILE A 48 4.27 1.39 -6.76
N PHE A 49 3.39 1.64 -5.79
CA PHE A 49 2.19 0.81 -5.60
C PHE A 49 1.18 0.91 -6.76
N ALA A 50 0.99 2.10 -7.33
CA ALA A 50 0.05 2.36 -8.42
C ALA A 50 0.56 1.74 -9.73
N GLU A 51 1.81 1.95 -10.10
CA GLU A 51 2.45 1.31 -11.26
C GLU A 51 2.38 -0.21 -11.12
N HIS A 52 2.69 -0.72 -9.93
CA HIS A 52 2.67 -2.14 -9.62
C HIS A 52 1.28 -2.78 -9.62
N GLY A 53 0.24 -2.04 -9.22
CA GLY A 53 -1.16 -2.53 -9.24
C GLY A 53 -1.85 -2.33 -10.59
N MET A 54 -1.45 -1.32 -11.37
CA MET A 54 -1.93 -1.06 -12.73
C MET A 54 -1.24 -1.96 -13.76
N MET A 55 -0.03 -2.41 -13.47
CA MET A 55 0.44 -3.67 -13.99
C MET A 55 -0.41 -4.75 -13.34
N GLU A 56 -1.35 -5.37 -14.05
CA GLU A 56 -2.04 -6.61 -13.63
C GLU A 56 -1.08 -7.75 -13.22
N HIS A 57 0.22 -7.51 -13.35
CA HIS A 57 1.28 -8.45 -13.20
C HIS A 57 1.62 -8.82 -11.77
N HIS A 58 1.52 -8.02 -10.69
CA HIS A 58 2.29 -8.46 -9.51
C HIS A 58 1.73 -9.67 -8.74
N HIS A 59 0.42 -9.75 -8.47
CA HIS A 59 -0.11 -10.99 -7.87
C HIS A 59 -0.02 -12.20 -8.82
N ALA A 60 -0.14 -11.98 -10.13
CA ALA A 60 0.02 -13.03 -11.14
C ALA A 60 1.49 -13.44 -11.36
N ALA A 61 2.44 -12.50 -11.28
CA ALA A 61 3.88 -12.66 -11.51
C ALA A 61 4.61 -13.11 -10.26
N LEU A 62 4.05 -12.89 -9.07
CA LEU A 62 4.53 -13.59 -7.90
C LEU A 62 4.40 -15.10 -8.12
N GLY A 63 3.39 -15.58 -8.85
CA GLY A 63 3.27 -17.00 -9.21
C GLY A 63 3.34 -17.87 -7.95
N THR A 64 4.42 -18.64 -7.81
CA THR A 64 4.71 -19.48 -6.64
C THR A 64 5.60 -18.83 -5.58
N THR A 65 5.83 -17.53 -5.64
CA THR A 65 6.68 -16.78 -4.72
C THR A 65 5.87 -16.38 -3.47
N PRO A 66 6.31 -16.76 -2.26
CA PRO A 66 5.72 -16.27 -1.02
C PRO A 66 5.88 -14.76 -0.90
N ALA A 67 4.94 -14.11 -0.24
CA ALA A 67 4.95 -12.65 -0.07
C ALA A 67 4.54 -12.24 1.33
N TYR A 68 5.12 -11.13 1.79
CA TYR A 68 4.91 -10.55 3.11
C TYR A 68 4.57 -9.07 3.01
N LEU A 69 3.68 -8.59 3.89
CA LEU A 69 3.35 -7.19 4.04
C LEU A 69 2.84 -6.90 5.46
N GLU A 70 2.92 -5.65 5.91
CA GLU A 70 2.23 -5.16 7.10
C GLU A 70 1.07 -4.26 6.72
N ALA A 71 -0.16 -4.76 6.87
CA ALA A 71 -1.32 -3.92 6.70
C ALA A 71 -1.43 -2.98 7.91
N GLY A 72 -1.53 -1.67 7.68
CA GLY A 72 -2.01 -0.70 8.69
C GLY A 72 -3.51 -0.42 8.55
N SER A 73 -4.08 -0.71 7.37
CA SER A 73 -5.51 -0.63 7.06
C SER A 73 -5.84 -1.61 5.91
N ALA A 74 -7.13 -1.76 5.55
CA ALA A 74 -7.56 -2.57 4.40
C ALA A 74 -7.19 -4.07 4.40
N ARG A 75 -7.03 -4.72 5.57
CA ARG A 75 -6.75 -6.17 5.71
C ARG A 75 -7.63 -7.07 4.84
N ALA A 76 -8.92 -6.75 4.73
CA ALA A 76 -9.89 -7.51 3.94
C ALA A 76 -9.57 -7.52 2.44
N LEU A 77 -8.87 -6.52 1.92
CA LEU A 77 -8.37 -6.49 0.55
C LEU A 77 -7.31 -7.57 0.36
N TYR A 78 -6.28 -7.58 1.20
CA TYR A 78 -5.16 -8.52 1.10
C TYR A 78 -5.59 -9.97 1.36
N ALA A 79 -6.56 -10.20 2.25
CA ALA A 79 -7.12 -11.52 2.51
C ALA A 79 -7.75 -12.15 1.25
N ARG A 80 -8.37 -11.34 0.38
CA ARG A 80 -8.93 -11.83 -0.91
C ARG A 80 -7.86 -12.34 -1.87
N HIS A 81 -6.61 -11.97 -1.66
CA HIS A 81 -5.46 -12.39 -2.47
C HIS A 81 -4.61 -13.47 -1.76
N GLY A 82 -5.18 -14.19 -0.79
CA GLY A 82 -4.54 -15.34 -0.14
C GLY A 82 -3.56 -14.99 1.00
N TYR A 83 -3.52 -13.72 1.43
CA TYR A 83 -2.69 -13.33 2.56
C TYR A 83 -3.40 -13.64 3.88
N GLU A 84 -2.72 -14.32 4.78
CA GLU A 84 -3.18 -14.66 6.12
C GLU A 84 -2.57 -13.74 7.17
N VAL A 85 -3.38 -13.35 8.16
CA VAL A 85 -2.93 -12.49 9.26
C VAL A 85 -2.02 -13.27 10.22
N ARG A 86 -0.93 -12.64 10.65
CA ARG A 86 -0.06 -13.08 11.75
C ARG A 86 -0.28 -12.23 13.00
N GLN A 87 0.46 -12.53 14.06
CA GLN A 87 0.35 -11.79 15.32
C GLN A 87 0.59 -10.28 15.08
N PRO A 88 -0.38 -9.41 15.42
CA PRO A 88 -0.22 -7.98 15.24
C PRO A 88 0.80 -7.41 16.23
N PHE A 89 1.43 -6.32 15.84
CA PHE A 89 2.29 -5.55 16.73
C PHE A 89 1.84 -4.09 16.80
N ALA A 90 2.08 -3.45 17.94
CA ALA A 90 1.78 -2.05 18.16
C ALA A 90 3.03 -1.20 17.97
N MET A 91 2.88 -0.08 17.27
CA MET A 91 3.85 1.02 17.30
C MET A 91 3.81 1.71 18.66
N ARG A 92 4.82 2.55 18.95
CA ARG A 92 4.96 3.28 20.22
C ARG A 92 3.76 4.18 20.55
N ASP A 93 3.00 4.60 19.55
CA ASP A 93 1.80 5.42 19.67
C ASP A 93 0.49 4.61 19.80
N GLY A 94 0.58 3.28 19.86
CA GLY A 94 -0.56 2.37 19.94
C GLY A 94 -1.17 2.01 18.58
N THR A 95 -0.67 2.54 17.47
CA THR A 95 -1.12 2.13 16.13
C THR A 95 -0.79 0.66 15.89
N LEU A 96 -1.80 -0.14 15.60
CA LEU A 96 -1.62 -1.55 15.29
C LEU A 96 -1.23 -1.75 13.82
N PHE A 97 -0.31 -2.68 13.59
CA PHE A 97 0.01 -3.22 12.28
C PHE A 97 -0.22 -4.73 12.31
N TRP A 98 -0.72 -5.24 11.19
CA TRP A 98 -1.03 -6.64 11.00
C TRP A 98 -0.08 -7.19 9.95
N PRO A 99 1.00 -7.88 10.36
CA PRO A 99 1.81 -8.64 9.42
C PRO A 99 0.91 -9.68 8.74
N MET A 100 1.03 -9.80 7.43
CA MET A 100 0.26 -10.74 6.63
C MET A 100 1.20 -11.50 5.70
N TRP A 101 0.94 -12.80 5.58
CA TRP A 101 1.76 -13.74 4.82
C TRP A 101 0.93 -14.42 3.75
N ARG A 102 1.40 -14.41 2.51
CA ARG A 102 0.89 -15.30 1.46
C ARG A 102 1.92 -16.38 1.19
N ALA A 103 1.52 -17.64 1.36
CA ALA A 103 2.37 -18.77 1.01
C ALA A 103 2.52 -18.89 -0.53
N ALA A 104 3.55 -19.60 -0.96
CA ALA A 104 3.54 -20.22 -2.28
C ALA A 104 2.36 -21.20 -2.36
N PRO A 105 1.69 -21.35 -3.52
CA PRO A 105 0.72 -22.41 -3.76
C PRO A 105 1.30 -23.80 -3.48
#